data_AF-A0A7J4BSI2-F1
#
_entry.id   AF-A0A7J4BSI2-F1
#
_cell.length_a   1.000
_cell.length_b   1.000
_cell.length_c   1.000
_cell.angle_alpha   90.00
_cell.angle_beta   90.00
_cell.angle_gamma   90.00
#
_symmetry.space_group_name_H-M   'P 1'
#
loop_
_entity.id
_entity.type
_entity.pdbx_description
1 polymer ?
#
loop_
_entity_poly.entity_id
_entity_poly.type
_entity_poly.pdbx_seq_one_letter_code
_entity_poly.pdbx_strand_id
1 'polypeptide(L)' 'MVEKIITVYLDSHAYMGGKILAGTFGEKHGMVEEHLSHYLESGWKIKEVHSLGGADSNTVRGWLIVVLHNDE' A
#
# COMPACT_ATOMS: atom_id res chain seq x y z
N MET A 1 -7.33 -1.42 22.39
CA MET A 1 -7.48 -2.22 21.14
C MET A 1 -8.46 -1.54 20.21
N VAL A 2 -7.90 -0.78 19.27
CA VAL A 2 -8.64 -0.05 18.24
C VAL A 2 -8.16 -0.52 16.86
N GLU A 3 -9.07 -0.68 15.92
CA GLU A 3 -8.77 -1.07 14.54
C GLU A 3 -9.10 0.06 13.57
N LYS A 4 -8.32 0.16 12.49
CA LYS A 4 -8.52 1.15 11.42
C LYS A 4 -8.30 0.49 10.07
N ILE A 5 -9.17 0.79 9.11
CA ILE A 5 -9.02 0.34 7.72
C ILE A 5 -8.51 1.51 6.88
N ILE A 6 -7.43 1.28 6.14
CA ILE A 6 -6.86 2.25 5.20
C ILE A 6 -6.87 1.62 3.82
N THR A 7 -7.36 2.37 2.83
CA THR A 7 -7.35 1.95 1.43
C THR A 7 -6.36 2.80 0.64
N VAL A 8 -5.35 2.16 0.06
CA VAL A 8 -4.35 2.79 -0.80
C VAL A 8 -4.65 2.39 -2.24
N TYR A 9 -4.91 3.36 -3.11
CA TYR A 9 -4.99 3.12 -4.54
C TYR A 9 -3.60 3.19 -5.16
N LEU A 10 -3.20 2.15 -5.87
CA LEU A 10 -1.96 2.09 -6.63
C LEU A 10 -2.28 2.13 -8.12
N ASP A 11 -1.70 3.08 -8.82
CA ASP A 11 -1.67 3.14 -10.28
C ASP A 11 -0.22 3.25 -10.74
N SER A 12 0.30 2.21 -11.39
CA SER A 12 1.68 2.20 -11.86
C SER A 12 2.00 3.38 -12.78
N HIS A 13 1.03 3.92 -13.51
CA HIS A 13 1.21 5.09 -14.37
C HIS A 13 1.43 6.38 -13.57
N ALA A 14 0.80 6.52 -12.40
CA ALA A 14 1.00 7.67 -11.51
C ALA A 14 2.42 7.69 -10.93
N TYR A 15 3.05 6.52 -10.80
CA TYR A 15 4.39 6.36 -10.26
C TYR A 15 5.51 6.24 -11.33
N MET A 16 5.16 6.24 -12.63
CA MET A 16 6.11 6.20 -13.75
C MET A 16 6.88 7.52 -13.97
N GLY A 17 6.59 8.59 -13.23
CA GLY A 17 7.22 9.90 -13.35
C GLY A 17 8.70 9.99 -12.92
N GLY A 18 9.48 8.91 -12.99
CA GLY A 18 10.93 8.99 -12.76
C GLY A 18 11.67 7.66 -12.54
N LYS A 19 10.99 6.56 -12.24
CA LYS A 19 11.61 5.23 -12.13
C LYS A 19 10.71 4.20 -12.79
N ILE A 20 11.30 3.37 -13.66
CA ILE A 20 10.63 2.18 -14.19
C ILE A 20 10.37 1.28 -12.99
N LEU A 21 9.15 1.30 -12.46
CA LEU A 21 8.71 0.33 -11.47
C LEU A 21 8.56 -1.00 -12.18
N ALA A 22 9.60 -1.82 -12.12
CA ALA A 22 9.51 -3.22 -12.50
C ALA A 22 8.63 -3.86 -11.44
N GLY A 23 7.31 -3.89 -11.67
CA GLY A 23 6.21 -4.18 -10.73
C GLY A 23 6.29 -5.45 -9.89
N THR A 24 7.39 -5.61 -9.19
CA THR A 24 7.76 -6.67 -8.27
C THR A 24 7.13 -6.39 -6.92
N PHE A 25 6.85 -7.45 -6.17
CA PHE A 25 6.14 -7.36 -4.89
C PHE A 25 6.85 -6.46 -3.87
N GLY A 26 8.18 -6.45 -3.86
CA GLY A 26 8.99 -5.68 -2.91
C GLY A 26 8.87 -4.16 -3.07
N GLU A 27 8.81 -3.66 -4.30
CA GLU A 27 8.65 -2.22 -4.55
C GLU A 27 7.26 -1.73 -4.13
N LYS A 28 6.23 -2.56 -4.29
CA LYS A 28 4.86 -2.26 -3.85
C LYS A 28 4.74 -2.17 -2.33
N HIS A 29 5.49 -3.00 -1.59
CA HIS A 29 5.54 -2.93 -0.12
C HIS A 29 6.13 -1.61 0.38
N GLY A 30 7.25 -1.15 -0.20
CA GLY A 30 7.86 0.12 0.20
C GLY A 30 6.95 1.34 -0.01
N MET A 31 6.11 1.33 -1.05
CA MET A 31 5.18 2.43 -1.33
C MET A 31 4.00 2.47 -0.36
N VAL A 32 3.58 1.31 0.14
CA VAL A 32 2.58 1.20 1.21
C VAL A 32 3.15 1.71 2.52
N GLU A 33 4.38 1.32 2.85
CA GLU A 33 5.08 1.81 4.04
C GLU A 33 5.25 3.33 4.01
N GLU A 34 5.56 3.93 2.85
CA GLU A 34 5.60 5.38 2.69
C GLU A 34 4.24 6.04 2.99
N HIS A 35 3.15 5.50 2.44
CA HIS A 35 1.78 6.01 2.67
C HIS A 35 1.29 5.80 4.12
N LEU A 36 1.83 4.79 4.81
CA LEU A 36 1.45 4.44 6.18
C LEU A 36 2.43 4.97 7.23
N SER A 37 3.54 5.59 6.81
CA SER A 37 4.65 6.04 7.67
C SER A 37 4.16 6.79 8.91
N HIS A 38 3.31 7.80 8.75
CA HIS A 38 2.73 8.55 9.87
C HIS A 38 1.99 7.67 10.89
N TYR A 39 1.26 6.65 10.45
CA TYR A 39 0.56 5.73 11.36
C TYR A 39 1.54 4.79 12.07
N LEU A 40 2.52 4.26 11.34
CA LEU A 40 3.53 3.36 11.89
C LEU A 40 4.41 4.09 12.94
N GLU A 41 4.80 5.32 12.65
CA GLU A 41 5.51 6.21 13.58
C GLU A 41 4.68 6.53 14.83
N SER A 42 3.36 6.60 14.68
CA SER A 42 2.41 6.82 15.79
C SER A 42 2.09 5.54 16.57
N GLY A 43 2.83 4.44 16.37
CA GLY A 43 2.68 3.20 17.12
C GLY A 43 1.62 2.22 16.60
N TRP A 44 0.97 2.53 15.47
CA TRP A 44 0.04 1.59 14.84
C TRP A 44 0.80 0.46 14.16
N LYS A 45 0.22 -0.74 14.19
CA LYS A 45 0.79 -1.96 13.60
C LYS A 45 -0.10 -2.50 12.50
N ILE A 46 0.50 -3.00 11.42
CA ILE A 46 -0.24 -3.68 10.36
C ILE A 46 -0.72 -5.04 10.88
N LYS A 47 -2.04 -5.26 10.84
CA LYS A 47 -2.67 -6.53 11.18
C LYS A 47 -2.84 -7.40 9.95
N GLU A 48 -3.42 -6.84 8.89
CA GLU A 48 -3.74 -7.54 7.65
C GLU A 48 -3.56 -6.62 6.44
N VAL A 49 -3.22 -7.21 5.30
CA VAL A 49 -3.16 -6.52 4.00
C VAL A 49 -3.91 -7.35 2.98
N HIS A 50 -4.93 -6.76 2.37
CA HIS A 50 -5.69 -7.33 1.27
C HIS A 50 -5.39 -6.54 0.00
N SER A 51 -5.44 -7.21 -1.15
CA SER A 51 -5.21 -6.57 -2.43
C SER A 51 -6.30 -6.95 -3.42
N LEU A 52 -6.80 -5.97 -4.16
CA LEU A 52 -7.77 -6.17 -5.23
C LEU A 52 -7.36 -5.32 -6.43
N GLY A 53 -7.01 -5.96 -7.53
CA GLY A 53 -6.55 -5.24 -8.71
C GLY A 53 -6.38 -6.14 -9.92
N GLY A 54 -5.95 -5.53 -11.01
CA GLY A 54 -5.70 -6.17 -12.27
C GLY A 54 -4.52 -5.54 -13.00
N ALA A 55 -3.98 -6.29 -13.95
CA ALA A 55 -3.03 -5.78 -14.91
C ALA A 55 -3.76 -5.57 -16.25
N ASP A 56 -3.55 -4.42 -16.86
CA ASP A 56 -3.90 -4.15 -18.26
C ASP A 56 -2.63 -3.80 -19.02
N SER A 57 -2.19 -4.70 -19.89
CA SER A 57 -0.89 -4.62 -20.57
C SER A 57 0.26 -4.39 -19.57
N ASN A 58 1.02 -3.30 -19.72
CA ASN A 58 2.12 -2.91 -18.82
C ASN A 58 1.67 -2.04 -17.64
N THR A 59 0.37 -1.82 -17.46
CA THR A 59 -0.17 -1.01 -16.36
C THR A 59 -0.78 -1.91 -15.30
N VAL A 60 -0.43 -1.64 -14.03
CA VAL A 60 -0.99 -2.32 -12.88
C VAL A 60 -1.78 -1.31 -12.07
N ARG A 61 -3.05 -1.60 -11.86
CA ARG A 61 -3.96 -0.78 -11.05
C ARG A 61 -4.63 -1.65 -10.00
N GLY A 62 -4.73 -1.12 -8.79
CA GLY A 62 -5.38 -1.87 -7.73
C GLY A 62 -5.50 -1.11 -6.44
N TRP A 63 -6.32 -1.66 -5.57
CA TRP A 63 -6.50 -1.23 -4.20
C TRP A 63 -5.71 -2.16 -3.28
N LEU A 64 -5.04 -1.56 -2.32
CA LEU A 64 -4.56 -2.23 -1.13
C LEU A 64 -5.42 -1.79 0.04
N ILE A 65 -5.96 -2.75 0.76
CA ILE A 65 -6.77 -2.53 1.96
C ILE A 65 -5.92 -3.00 3.13
N VAL A 66 -5.50 -2.08 3.99
CA VAL A 66 -4.63 -2.35 5.13
C VAL A 66 -5.44 -2.19 6.41
N VAL A 67 -5.46 -3.23 7.22
CA VAL A 67 -6.05 -3.21 8.56
C VAL A 67 -4.92 -2.90 9.53
N LEU A 68 -5.01 -1.77 10.21
CA LEU A 68 -4.12 -1.38 11.30
C LEU A 68 -4.77 -1.69 12.64
N HIS A 69 -3.95 -2.05 13.62
CA HIS A 69 -4.34 -2.18 15.01
C HIS A 69 -3.42 -1.34 15.91
N ASN A 70 -3.96 -0.86 17.02
CA ASN A 70 -3.20 -0.23 18.08
C ASN A 70 -3.70 -0.76 19.45
N ASP A 71 -2.74 -0.97 20.35
CA ASP A 71 -2.93 -1.51 21.69
C ASP A 71 -3.38 -0.43 22.69
N GLU A 72 -3.30 0.85 22.32
CA GLU A 72 -3.93 1.99 23.03
C GLU A 72 -5.41 1.74 23.38
#